data_AF-A0A9E1W3U2-F1
#
_entry.id   AF-A0A9E1W3U2-F1
#
_cell.length_a   1.000
_cell.length_b   1.000
_cell.length_c   1.000
_cell.angle_alpha   90.00
_cell.angle_beta   90.00
_cell.angle_gamma   90.00
#
_symmetry.space_group_name_H-M   'P 1'
#
loop_
_entity.id
_entity.type
_entity.pdbx_description
1 polymer ?
#
loop_
_entity_poly.entity_id
_entity_poly.type
_entity_poly.pdbx_seq_one_letter_code
_entity_poly.pdbx_strand_id
1 'polypeptide(L)'
;RVEQVFTDGRMSFEPVEGSEEEFPAEIVMLAMGFTGPEKSPMLEQFGVDLTDRGNVERDDDWSTNVDNVYVCGDMGRGQSLIVWAIAEGRACAAAVDQALTGATQLPAPVTPSAQQLR
;
A
#
# COMPACT_ATOMS: atom_id res chain seq x y z
N ARG A 1 8.40 -1.94 28.86
CA ARG A 1 9.45 -1.82 27.81
C ARG A 1 9.48 -3.08 26.95
N VAL A 2 10.14 -3.05 25.79
CA VAL A 2 10.34 -4.25 24.94
C VAL A 2 11.82 -4.42 24.59
N GLU A 3 12.25 -5.67 24.40
CA GLU A 3 13.58 -6.01 23.92
C GLU A 3 13.52 -6.66 22.53
N GLN A 4 14.59 -6.50 21.74
CA GLN A 4 14.70 -7.12 20.42
C GLN A 4 15.31 -8.52 20.57
N VAL A 5 14.55 -9.53 20.14
CA VAL A 5 14.99 -10.93 20.15
C VAL A 5 15.14 -11.41 18.71
N PHE A 6 16.23 -12.12 18.41
CA PHE A 6 16.47 -12.71 17.10
C PHE A 6 16.39 -14.23 17.20
N THR A 7 15.39 -14.83 16.56
CA THR A 7 15.15 -16.28 16.53
C THR A 7 14.94 -16.71 15.08
N ASP A 8 15.67 -17.73 14.61
CA ASP A 8 15.57 -18.29 13.25
C ASP A 8 15.61 -17.24 12.11
N GLY A 9 16.44 -16.20 12.28
CA GLY A 9 16.60 -15.12 11.30
C GLY A 9 15.45 -14.11 11.25
N ARG A 10 14.49 -14.20 12.18
CA ARG A 10 13.42 -13.20 12.38
C ARG A 10 13.67 -12.40 13.64
N MET A 11 13.45 -11.10 13.55
CA MET A 11 13.48 -10.19 14.70
C MET A 11 12.06 -10.06 15.26
N SER A 12 11.92 -10.24 16.58
CA SER A 12 10.69 -10.00 17.35
C SER A 12 10.96 -8.98 18.46
N PHE A 13 9.88 -8.36 18.94
CA PHE A 13 9.91 -7.52 20.14
C PHE A 13 9.22 -8.27 21.27
N GLU A 14 9.95 -8.59 22.34
CA GLU A 14 9.41 -9.29 23.51
C GLU A 14 9.21 -8.32 24.69
N PRO A 15 8.07 -8.35 25.39
CA PRO A 15 7.87 -7.55 26.59
C PRO A 15 8.88 -7.91 27.68
N VAL A 16 9.47 -6.90 28.32
CA VAL A 16 10.31 -7.11 29.50
C VAL A 16 9.41 -7.09 30.74
N GLU A 17 9.28 -8.24 31.42
CA GLU A 17 8.44 -8.39 32.61
C GLU A 17 8.82 -7.39 33.72
N GLY A 18 7.84 -6.75 34.35
CA GLY A 18 8.06 -5.79 35.43
C GLY A 18 8.57 -4.42 34.97
N SER A 19 8.60 -4.16 33.66
CA SER A 19 9.01 -2.88 33.07
C SER A 19 7.83 -2.05 32.53
N GLU A 20 6.63 -2.34 33.01
CA GLU A 20 5.42 -1.58 32.72
C GLU A 20 5.53 -0.18 33.33
N GLU A 21 5.06 0.82 32.58
CA GLU A 21 5.06 2.22 33.00
C GLU A 21 3.64 2.77 32.84
N GLU A 22 3.13 3.47 33.86
CA GLU A 22 1.83 4.13 33.83
C GLU A 22 1.99 5.61 33.52
N PHE A 23 1.29 6.09 32.48
CA PHE A 23 1.30 7.49 32.08
C PHE A 23 -0.10 8.08 32.26
N PRO A 24 -0.29 9.08 33.13
CA PRO A 24 -1.55 9.81 33.22
C PRO A 24 -1.85 10.50 31.89
N ALA A 25 -3.02 10.23 31.30
CA ALA A 25 -3.46 10.83 30.05
C ALA A 25 -4.96 11.11 30.08
N GLU A 26 -5.35 12.29 29.60
CA GLU A 26 -6.76 12.65 29.41
C GLU A 26 -7.25 12.19 28.03
N ILE A 27 -6.36 12.15 27.03
CA ILE A 27 -6.64 11.74 25.65
C ILE A 27 -5.45 10.93 25.12
N VAL A 28 -5.75 9.86 24.38
CA VAL A 28 -4.76 9.05 23.65
C VAL A 28 -5.10 9.06 22.17
N MET A 29 -4.12 9.41 21.32
CA MET A 29 -4.25 9.40 19.85
C MET A 29 -3.31 8.36 19.25
N LEU A 30 -3.86 7.35 18.58
CA LEU A 30 -3.08 6.30 17.93
C LEU A 30 -2.75 6.70 16.49
N ALA A 31 -1.47 6.92 16.20
CA ALA A 31 -0.97 7.28 14.87
C ALA A 31 -0.14 6.14 14.26
N MET A 32 -0.71 4.92 14.23
CA MET A 32 -0.02 3.70 13.78
C MET A 32 -0.02 3.51 12.25
N GLY A 33 -0.63 4.43 11.51
CA GLY A 33 -0.76 4.35 10.04
C GLY A 33 -1.87 3.39 9.61
N PHE A 34 -1.79 2.94 8.36
CA PHE A 34 -2.79 2.08 7.72
C PHE A 34 -2.12 0.84 7.11
N THR A 35 -2.83 -0.29 7.15
CA THR A 35 -2.36 -1.54 6.53
C THR A 35 -2.79 -1.70 5.08
N GLY A 36 -3.76 -0.93 4.62
CA GLY A 36 -4.30 -0.95 3.27
C GLY A 36 -5.54 -0.04 3.16
N PRO A 37 -6.23 -0.04 2.01
CA PRO A 37 -7.49 0.67 1.86
C PRO A 37 -8.56 0.15 2.83
N GLU A 38 -9.51 1.01 3.16
CA GLU A 38 -10.71 0.58 3.88
C GLU A 38 -11.44 -0.47 3.03
N LYS A 39 -11.72 -1.63 3.63
CA LYS A 39 -12.52 -2.71 3.03
C LYS A 39 -14.00 -2.33 3.02
N SER A 40 -14.30 -1.27 2.28
CA SER A 40 -15.65 -0.72 2.16
C SER A 40 -16.53 -1.65 1.32
N PRO A 41 -17.87 -1.57 1.45
CA PRO A 41 -18.79 -2.29 0.57
C PRO A 41 -18.56 -1.99 -0.92
N MET A 42 -17.97 -0.84 -1.26
CA MET A 42 -17.59 -0.50 -2.63
C MET A 42 -16.50 -1.43 -3.15
N LEU A 43 -15.48 -1.73 -2.33
CA LEU A 43 -14.36 -2.58 -2.70
C LEU A 43 -14.82 -4.03 -2.94
N GLU A 44 -15.75 -4.50 -2.10
CA GLU A 44 -16.43 -5.79 -2.30
C GLU A 44 -17.28 -5.80 -3.58
N GLN A 45 -17.99 -4.71 -3.88
CA GLN A 45 -18.80 -4.59 -5.10
C GLN A 45 -17.97 -4.57 -6.38
N PHE A 46 -16.77 -3.98 -6.34
CA PHE A 46 -15.85 -4.05 -7.48
C PHE A 46 -15.32 -5.46 -7.70
N GLY A 47 -15.22 -6.30 -6.65
CA GLY A 47 -14.73 -7.67 -6.76
C GLY A 47 -13.23 -7.78 -7.01
N VAL A 48 -12.47 -6.75 -6.58
CA VAL A 48 -11.02 -6.73 -6.79
C VAL A 48 -10.30 -7.63 -5.80
N ASP A 49 -9.26 -8.31 -6.29
CA ASP A 49 -8.39 -9.14 -5.45
C ASP A 49 -7.48 -8.25 -4.58
N LEU A 50 -7.12 -8.77 -3.40
CA LEU A 50 -6.24 -8.10 -2.45
C LEU A 50 -4.97 -8.93 -2.27
N THR A 51 -3.84 -8.25 -2.21
CA THR A 51 -2.56 -8.84 -1.78
C THR A 51 -2.62 -9.34 -0.34
N ASP A 52 -1.67 -10.18 0.08
CA ASP A 52 -1.52 -10.64 1.47
C ASP A 52 -1.39 -9.50 2.49
N ARG A 53 -0.98 -8.30 2.03
CA ARG A 53 -0.85 -7.10 2.87
C ARG A 53 -2.14 -6.28 2.96
N GLY A 54 -3.16 -6.63 2.18
CA GLY A 54 -4.48 -5.98 2.17
C GLY A 54 -4.63 -4.83 1.18
N ASN A 55 -3.62 -4.54 0.37
CA ASN A 55 -3.72 -3.60 -0.77
C ASN A 55 -4.41 -4.26 -1.95
N VAL A 56 -5.04 -3.47 -2.82
CA VAL A 56 -5.60 -3.95 -4.09
C VAL A 56 -4.48 -4.48 -4.97
N GLU A 57 -4.65 -5.71 -5.45
CA GLU A 57 -3.69 -6.36 -6.33
C GLU A 57 -3.72 -5.73 -7.73
N ARG A 58 -2.54 -5.64 -8.35
CA ARG A 58 -2.38 -5.11 -9.71
C ARG A 58 -1.28 -5.83 -10.45
N ASP A 59 -1.40 -5.89 -11.77
CA ASP A 59 -0.37 -6.40 -12.67
C ASP A 59 0.65 -5.33 -13.09
N ASP A 60 1.52 -5.68 -14.05
CA ASP A 60 2.55 -4.79 -14.61
C ASP A 60 1.98 -3.64 -15.45
N ASP A 61 0.69 -3.69 -15.81
CA ASP A 61 -0.05 -2.67 -16.57
C ASP A 61 -1.00 -1.84 -15.66
N TRP A 62 -0.85 -1.93 -14.33
CA TRP A 62 -1.69 -1.27 -13.32
C TRP A 62 -3.13 -1.79 -13.23
N SER A 63 -3.46 -2.85 -13.96
CA SER A 63 -4.79 -3.43 -14.02
C SER A 63 -5.02 -4.32 -12.81
N THR A 64 -6.24 -4.31 -12.30
CA THR A 64 -6.70 -5.30 -11.31
C THR A 64 -7.17 -6.58 -12.02
N ASN A 65 -7.62 -7.57 -11.25
CA ASN A 65 -8.31 -8.75 -11.79
C ASN A 65 -9.65 -8.44 -12.48
N VAL A 66 -10.17 -7.21 -12.35
CA VAL A 66 -11.46 -6.79 -12.91
C VAL A 66 -11.23 -5.93 -14.15
N ASP A 67 -11.88 -6.31 -15.25
CA ASP A 67 -11.75 -5.63 -16.54
C ASP A 67 -12.00 -4.11 -16.44
N ASN A 68 -11.09 -3.32 -16.99
CA ASN A 68 -11.12 -1.86 -17.01
C ASN A 68 -11.09 -1.20 -15.61
N VAL A 69 -10.68 -1.92 -14.57
CA VAL A 69 -10.43 -1.38 -13.24
C VAL A 69 -8.93 -1.39 -12.97
N TYR A 70 -8.39 -0.23 -12.60
CA TYR A 70 -6.96 0.00 -12.41
C TYR A 70 -6.71 0.60 -11.02
N VAL A 71 -5.50 0.41 -10.48
CA VAL A 71 -5.16 0.95 -9.16
C VAL A 71 -3.73 1.50 -9.08
N CYS A 72 -3.61 2.69 -8.48
CA CYS A 72 -2.35 3.39 -8.26
C CYS A 72 -2.33 4.08 -6.89
N GLY A 73 -1.14 4.50 -6.46
CA GLY A 73 -0.96 5.17 -5.16
C GLY A 73 -1.19 4.23 -3.99
N ASP A 74 -1.62 4.78 -2.86
CA ASP A 74 -1.68 4.06 -1.59
C ASP A 74 -2.61 2.83 -1.63
N MET A 75 -3.66 2.81 -2.48
CA MET A 75 -4.55 1.66 -2.60
C MET A 75 -3.86 0.39 -3.14
N GLY A 76 -2.87 0.53 -4.01
CA GLY A 76 -2.13 -0.60 -4.59
C GLY A 76 -0.74 -0.78 -3.97
N ARG A 77 -0.04 0.31 -3.69
CA ARG A 77 1.32 0.30 -3.13
C ARG A 77 1.34 0.17 -1.61
N GLY A 78 0.33 0.71 -0.92
CA GLY A 78 0.37 1.03 0.50
C GLY A 78 0.98 2.41 0.78
N GLN A 79 0.86 2.84 2.03
CA GLN A 79 1.25 4.17 2.52
C GLN A 79 2.67 4.59 2.07
N SER A 80 2.76 5.73 1.39
CA SER A 80 4.01 6.24 0.81
C SER A 80 4.05 7.78 0.77
N LEU A 81 5.10 8.33 0.17
CA LEU A 81 5.20 9.77 -0.08
C LEU A 81 4.29 10.20 -1.23
N ILE A 82 3.78 11.42 -1.17
CA ILE A 82 2.92 12.02 -2.21
C ILE A 82 3.52 11.97 -3.63
N VAL A 83 4.85 12.08 -3.75
CA VAL A 83 5.55 12.00 -5.05
C VAL A 83 5.37 10.64 -5.71
N TRP A 84 5.26 9.55 -4.94
CA TRP A 84 4.95 8.23 -5.47
C TRP A 84 3.53 8.17 -5.99
N ALA A 85 2.56 8.64 -5.22
CA ALA A 85 1.17 8.66 -5.67
C ALA A 85 1.00 9.45 -6.98
N ILE A 86 1.69 10.58 -7.12
CA ILE A 86 1.70 11.38 -8.38
C ILE A 86 2.36 10.60 -9.52
N ALA A 87 3.52 9.99 -9.28
CA ALA A 87 4.24 9.25 -10.30
C ALA A 87 3.46 8.02 -10.78
N GLU A 88 2.92 7.22 -9.86
CA GLU A 88 2.08 6.07 -10.14
C GLU A 88 0.79 6.49 -10.87
N GLY A 89 0.14 7.57 -10.43
CA GLY A 89 -1.07 8.07 -11.11
C GLY A 89 -0.81 8.46 -12.56
N ARG A 90 0.34 9.06 -12.87
CA ARG A 90 0.74 9.37 -14.25
C ARG A 90 1.02 8.13 -15.09
N ALA A 91 1.71 7.14 -14.50
CA ALA A 91 2.00 5.89 -15.18
C ALA A 91 0.74 5.04 -15.42
N CYS A 92 -0.15 4.96 -14.43
CA CYS A 92 -1.44 4.30 -14.53
C CYS A 92 -2.32 4.98 -15.60
N ALA A 93 -2.34 6.31 -15.66
CA ALA A 93 -3.06 7.02 -16.71
C ALA A 93 -2.53 6.69 -18.12
N ALA A 94 -1.21 6.54 -18.28
CA ALA A 94 -0.61 6.12 -19.55
C ALA A 94 -1.02 4.69 -19.94
N ALA A 95 -1.09 3.77 -18.98
CA ALA A 95 -1.56 2.41 -19.23
C ALA A 95 -3.04 2.36 -19.62
N VAL A 96 -3.90 3.12 -18.92
CA VAL A 96 -5.33 3.25 -19.24
C VAL A 96 -5.52 3.84 -20.65
N ASP A 97 -4.78 4.90 -20.99
CA ASP A 97 -4.83 5.53 -22.31
C ASP A 97 -4.39 4.55 -23.42
N GLN A 98 -3.31 3.82 -23.20
CA GLN A 98 -2.83 2.76 -24.08
C GLN A 98 -3.88 1.65 -24.28
N ALA A 99 -4.52 1.20 -23.21
CA ALA A 99 -5.54 0.15 -23.27
C ALA A 99 -6.80 0.57 -24.04
N LEU A 100 -7.23 1.83 -23.88
CA LEU A 100 -8.44 2.35 -24.52
C LEU A 100 -8.23 2.77 -25.98
N THR A 101 -7.03 3.23 -26.34
CA THR A 101 -6.78 3.85 -27.65
C THR A 101 -5.82 3.05 -28.54
N GLY A 102 -5.07 2.10 -27.97
CA GLY A 102 -4.05 1.32 -28.64
C GLY A 102 -2.66 1.98 -28.72
N ALA A 103 -2.52 3.25 -28.31
CA ALA A 103 -1.24 3.96 -28.26
C ALA A 103 -1.28 5.12 -27.27
N THR A 104 -0.23 5.34 -26.47
CA THR A 104 -0.14 6.51 -25.57
C THR A 104 1.05 7.40 -25.86
N GLN A 105 0.90 8.70 -25.59
CA GLN A 105 1.98 9.69 -25.50
C GLN A 105 2.16 10.21 -24.06
N LEU A 106 1.40 9.66 -23.11
CA LEU A 106 1.48 10.05 -21.71
C LEU A 106 2.75 9.47 -21.07
N PRO A 107 3.35 10.19 -20.10
CA PRO A 107 4.57 9.75 -19.44
C PRO A 107 4.29 8.64 -18.41
N ALA A 108 5.12 7.59 -18.43
CA ALA A 108 5.14 6.52 -17.43
C ALA A 108 6.47 6.57 -16.61
N PRO A 109 6.54 7.41 -15.56
CA PRO A 109 7.80 7.65 -14.83
C PRO A 109 8.23 6.51 -13.91
N VAL A 110 7.34 5.56 -13.59
CA VAL A 110 7.57 4.43 -12.68
C VAL A 110 6.81 3.20 -13.17
N THR A 111 7.25 2.02 -12.75
CA THR A 111 6.52 0.75 -12.94
C THR A 111 5.72 0.39 -11.68
N PRO A 112 4.71 -0.49 -11.76
CA PRO A 112 3.93 -0.93 -10.59
C PRO A 112 4.76 -1.52 -9.45
N SER A 113 5.89 -2.14 -9.79
CA SER A 113 6.84 -2.78 -8.87
C SER A 113 7.96 -1.86 -8.38
N ALA A 114 7.99 -0.59 -8.78
CA ALA A 114 9.06 0.34 -8.44
C ALA A 114 9.15 0.58 -6.93
N GLN A 115 10.34 0.33 -6.36
CA GLN A 115 10.63 0.55 -4.95
C GLN A 115 11.54 1.76 -4.74
N GLN A 116 11.48 2.31 -3.54
CA GLN A 116 12.37 3.38 -3.11
C GLN A 116 13.77 2.79 -2.90
N LEU A 117 14.78 3.40 -3.50
CA LEU A 117 16.18 3.03 -3.27
C LEU A 117 16.46 3.14 -1.76
N ARG A 118 16.92 2.02 -1.18
CA ARG A 118 17.28 1.92 0.24
C ARG A 118 18.73 2.30 0.45
#